data_AF-A0A369VRU0-F1
#
_entry.id   AF-A0A369VRU0-F1
#
_cell.length_a   1.000
_cell.length_b   1.000
_cell.length_c   1.000
_cell.angle_alpha   90.00
_cell.angle_beta   90.00
_cell.angle_gamma   90.00
#
_symmetry.space_group_name_H-M   'P 1'
#
loop_
_entity.id
_entity.type
_entity.pdbx_description
1 polymer ?
#
loop_
_entity_poly.entity_id
_entity_poly.type
_entity_poly.pdbx_seq_one_letter_code
_entity_poly.pdbx_strand_id
1 'polypeptide(L)'
;MTDAPATTTLLPNPLPLDANARIALFAFRRMGAHGLADAHAAQMMFTAFGAQFRRPLLLMRALMADIAANAACSIAIAPCCCPRATASETAFLTILARAETAPETARLLLADLLGHRRIDGALASATAVAAAFADAGRPIGA
;
A
#
# COMPACT_ATOMS: atom_id res chain seq x y z
N MET A 1 2.84 26.38 21.01
CA MET A 1 1.68 25.45 21.12
C MET A 1 0.56 25.93 20.20
N THR A 2 0.74 25.83 18.88
CA THR A 2 -0.30 26.11 17.88
C THR A 2 0.15 25.52 16.54
N ASP A 3 -0.27 24.30 16.20
CA ASP A 3 -0.59 23.89 14.81
C ASP A 3 -1.25 22.50 14.81
N ALA A 4 -2.50 22.41 15.29
CA ALA A 4 -3.28 21.16 15.30
C ALA A 4 -4.35 21.00 14.20
N PRO A 5 -4.83 22.05 13.48
CA PRO A 5 -5.89 21.84 12.48
C PRO A 5 -5.35 21.38 11.10
N ALA A 6 -4.10 21.66 10.75
CA ALA A 6 -3.54 21.30 9.45
C ALA A 6 -3.32 19.78 9.28
N THR A 7 -2.94 19.09 10.36
CA THR A 7 -2.59 17.66 10.33
C THR A 7 -3.80 16.76 10.10
N THR A 8 -4.98 17.13 10.63
CA THR A 8 -6.22 16.35 10.44
C THR A 8 -6.71 16.38 9.00
N THR A 9 -6.44 17.48 8.28
CA THR A 9 -6.83 17.62 6.86
C THR A 9 -5.97 16.75 5.95
N LEU A 10 -4.68 16.59 6.27
CA LEU A 10 -3.72 15.78 5.49
C LEU A 10 -3.70 14.30 5.89
N LEU A 11 -4.01 13.98 7.16
CA LEU A 11 -4.06 12.62 7.71
C LEU A 11 -5.45 12.31 8.28
N PRO A 12 -6.49 12.24 7.44
CA PRO A 12 -7.88 12.12 7.92
C PRO A 12 -8.16 10.76 8.56
N ASN A 13 -7.45 9.70 8.20
CA ASN A 13 -7.81 8.33 8.59
C ASN A 13 -6.98 7.81 9.78
N PRO A 14 -7.56 7.00 10.68
CA PRO A 14 -6.78 6.29 11.69
C PRO A 14 -5.91 5.21 11.04
N LEU A 15 -4.90 4.73 11.77
CA LEU A 15 -4.12 3.57 11.35
C LEU A 15 -5.02 2.32 11.26
N PRO A 16 -4.83 1.44 10.26
CA PRO A 16 -5.59 0.19 10.17
C PRO A 16 -5.39 -0.69 11.41
N LEU A 17 -6.47 -1.31 11.86
CA LEU A 17 -6.46 -2.26 12.97
C LEU A 17 -5.79 -3.59 12.57
N ASP A 18 -6.03 -4.01 11.32
CA ASP A 18 -5.43 -5.23 10.76
C ASP A 18 -3.90 -5.14 10.75
N ALA A 19 -3.25 -6.19 11.26
CA ALA A 19 -1.80 -6.27 11.33
C ALA A 19 -1.16 -6.40 9.94
N ASN A 20 -1.81 -7.13 9.01
CA ASN A 20 -1.28 -7.34 7.66
C ASN A 20 -1.41 -6.08 6.80
N ALA A 21 -2.50 -5.33 6.94
CA ALA A 21 -2.65 -3.99 6.38
C ALA A 21 -1.58 -3.02 6.90
N ARG A 22 -1.20 -3.10 8.19
CA ARG A 22 -0.09 -2.29 8.74
C ARG A 22 1.28 -2.64 8.15
N ILE A 23 1.53 -3.92 7.88
CA ILE A 23 2.73 -4.40 7.17
C ILE A 23 2.77 -3.80 5.75
N ALA A 24 1.67 -3.91 5.00
CA ALA A 24 1.58 -3.35 3.66
C ALA A 24 1.76 -1.82 3.66
N LEU A 25 1.11 -1.12 4.59
CA LEU A 25 1.23 0.33 4.76
C LEU A 25 2.66 0.76 5.10
N PHE A 26 3.33 0.05 6.00
CA PHE A 26 4.72 0.36 6.35
C PHE A 26 5.63 0.22 5.14
N ALA A 27 5.49 -0.86 4.35
CA ALA A 27 6.26 -1.04 3.13
C ALA A 27 5.95 0.05 2.09
N PHE A 28 4.68 0.40 1.90
CA PHE A 28 4.25 1.47 1.00
C PHE A 28 4.92 2.81 1.37
N ARG A 29 4.85 3.20 2.65
CA ARG A 29 5.47 4.42 3.16
C ARG A 29 6.98 4.44 2.99
N ARG A 30 7.65 3.37 3.38
CA ARG A 30 9.11 3.27 3.31
C ARG A 30 9.61 3.28 1.87
N MET A 31 9.01 2.49 0.99
CA MET A 31 9.42 2.43 -0.41
C MET A 31 9.09 3.71 -1.17
N GLY A 32 7.96 4.36 -0.84
CA GLY A 32 7.59 5.66 -1.42
C GLY A 32 8.54 6.79 -1.04
N ALA A 33 9.06 6.80 0.20
CA ALA A 33 9.97 7.84 0.69
C ALA A 33 11.46 7.56 0.43
N HIS A 34 11.88 6.29 0.45
CA HIS A 34 13.30 5.90 0.45
C HIS A 34 13.68 4.99 -0.72
N GLY A 35 12.74 4.69 -1.63
CA GLY A 35 12.96 3.88 -2.82
C GLY A 35 12.67 2.39 -2.61
N LEU A 36 12.53 1.69 -3.74
CA LEU A 36 12.08 0.28 -3.79
C LEU A 36 13.01 -0.70 -3.05
N ALA A 37 14.30 -0.38 -2.97
CA ALA A 37 15.31 -1.20 -2.31
C ALA A 37 15.45 -0.94 -0.80
N ASP A 38 14.51 -0.22 -0.16
CA ASP A 38 14.58 0.13 1.26
C ASP A 38 14.80 -1.11 2.16
N ALA A 39 15.87 -1.04 2.97
CA ALA A 39 16.28 -2.14 3.84
C ALA A 39 15.30 -2.38 4.99
N HIS A 40 14.67 -1.32 5.52
CA HIS A 40 13.71 -1.45 6.61
C HIS A 40 12.40 -2.12 6.14
N ALA A 41 11.92 -1.79 4.94
CA ALA A 41 10.80 -2.48 4.32
C ALA A 41 11.11 -3.96 4.08
N ALA A 42 12.32 -4.27 3.59
CA ALA A 42 12.77 -5.64 3.39
C ALA A 42 12.86 -6.42 4.71
N GLN A 43 13.43 -5.82 5.76
CA GLN A 43 13.53 -6.43 7.08
C GLN A 43 12.16 -6.67 7.70
N MET A 44 11.23 -5.71 7.58
CA MET A 44 9.87 -5.86 8.07
C MET A 44 9.15 -7.02 7.38
N MET A 45 9.24 -7.12 6.05
CA MET A 45 8.71 -8.26 5.29
C MET A 45 9.36 -9.58 5.70
N PHE A 46 10.68 -9.61 5.92
CA PHE A 46 11.38 -10.79 6.43
C PHE A 46 10.85 -11.22 7.80
N THR A 47 10.71 -10.28 8.74
CA THR A 47 10.17 -10.57 10.08
C THR A 47 8.72 -11.03 10.04
N ALA A 48 7.89 -10.49 9.15
CA ALA A 48 6.48 -10.86 9.04
C ALA A 48 6.25 -12.23 8.39
N PHE A 49 6.98 -12.53 7.31
CA PHE A 49 6.73 -13.68 6.44
C PHE A 49 7.76 -14.82 6.59
N GLY A 50 8.86 -14.61 7.32
CA GLY A 50 9.90 -15.62 7.51
C GLY A 50 10.47 -16.10 6.17
N ALA A 51 10.58 -17.42 5.97
CA ALA A 51 11.13 -18.00 4.75
C ALA A 51 10.35 -17.62 3.46
N GLN A 52 9.07 -17.26 3.58
CA GLN A 52 8.22 -16.92 2.44
C GLN A 52 8.32 -15.45 2.01
N PHE A 53 9.13 -14.62 2.69
CA PHE A 53 9.18 -13.16 2.48
C PHE A 53 9.54 -12.70 1.07
N ARG A 54 10.27 -13.52 0.30
CA ARG A 54 10.82 -13.09 -1.00
C ARG A 54 9.72 -12.74 -2.00
N ARG A 55 8.67 -13.56 -2.08
CA ARG A 55 7.55 -13.35 -3.02
C ARG A 55 6.75 -12.07 -2.70
N PRO A 56 6.21 -11.85 -1.48
CA PRO A 56 5.49 -10.62 -1.16
C PRO A 56 6.41 -9.39 -1.25
N LEU A 57 7.69 -9.49 -0.88
CA LEU A 57 8.63 -8.37 -1.02
C LEU A 57 8.87 -7.99 -2.49
N LEU A 58 9.11 -8.97 -3.36
CA LEU A 58 9.33 -8.72 -4.79
C LEU A 58 8.09 -8.13 -5.46
N LEU A 59 6.91 -8.68 -5.15
CA LEU A 59 5.65 -8.20 -5.72
C LEU A 59 5.27 -6.82 -5.19
N MET A 60 5.52 -6.52 -3.91
CA MET A 60 5.33 -5.18 -3.36
C MET A 60 6.22 -4.16 -4.06
N ARG A 61 7.48 -4.52 -4.37
CA ARG A 61 8.39 -3.65 -5.14
C ARG A 61 7.91 -3.44 -6.57
N ALA A 62 7.41 -4.49 -7.22
CA ALA A 62 6.85 -4.40 -8.56
C ALA A 62 5.61 -3.48 -8.58
N LEU A 63 4.69 -3.66 -7.64
CA LEU A 63 3.52 -2.79 -7.48
C LEU A 63 3.91 -1.33 -7.26
N MET A 64 4.89 -1.07 -6.38
CA MET A 64 5.37 0.29 -6.14
C MET A 64 6.02 0.91 -7.40
N ALA A 65 6.72 0.11 -8.20
CA ALA A 65 7.27 0.54 -9.47
C ALA A 65 6.16 0.87 -10.49
N ASP A 66 5.13 0.03 -10.58
CA ASP A 66 3.98 0.25 -11.46
C ASP A 66 3.21 1.51 -11.07
N ILE A 67 2.96 1.73 -9.78
CA ILE A 67 2.31 2.94 -9.27
C ILE A 67 3.16 4.17 -9.61
N ALA A 68 4.47 4.13 -9.35
CA ALA A 68 5.37 5.25 -9.64
C ALA A 68 5.47 5.56 -11.14
N ALA A 69 5.41 4.54 -12.00
CA ALA A 69 5.50 4.71 -13.45
C ALA A 69 4.20 5.21 -14.09
N ASN A 70 3.04 4.95 -13.48
CA ASN A 70 1.73 5.22 -14.08
C ASN A 70 0.92 6.31 -13.36
N ALA A 71 1.32 6.78 -12.17
CA ALA A 71 0.58 7.84 -11.49
C ALA A 71 0.59 9.16 -12.28
N ALA A 72 -0.59 9.64 -12.65
CA ALA A 72 -0.78 10.94 -13.32
C ALA A 72 -0.88 12.12 -12.32
N CYS A 73 -0.96 11.81 -11.03
CA CYS A 73 -1.03 12.80 -9.95
C CYS A 73 -0.09 12.42 -8.80
N SER A 74 0.22 13.42 -7.96
CA SER A 74 1.00 13.17 -6.74
C SER A 74 0.19 12.35 -5.74
N ILE A 75 0.77 11.25 -5.27
CA ILE A 75 0.18 10.38 -4.25
C ILE A 75 0.75 10.80 -2.89
N ALA A 76 -0.10 11.31 -2.01
CA ALA A 76 0.32 11.74 -0.68
C ALA A 76 0.64 10.54 0.22
N ILE A 77 1.89 10.47 0.69
CA ILE A 77 2.39 9.43 1.60
C ILE A 77 2.80 10.07 2.92
N ALA A 78 2.33 9.52 4.03
CA ALA A 78 2.69 10.00 5.35
C ALA A 78 4.07 9.47 5.79
N PRO A 79 4.79 10.18 6.67
CA PRO A 79 5.95 9.63 7.35
C PRO A 79 5.63 8.31 8.07
N CYS A 80 6.57 7.36 8.07
CA CYS A 80 6.34 6.01 8.63
C CYS A 80 5.99 5.99 10.13
N CYS A 81 6.34 7.05 10.87
CA CYS A 81 6.06 7.21 12.29
C CYS A 81 4.66 7.76 12.61
N CYS A 82 3.89 8.19 11.61
CA CYS A 82 2.57 8.80 11.84
C CYS A 82 1.51 7.75 12.23
N PRO A 83 0.77 7.93 13.35
CA PRO A 83 -0.29 7.02 13.79
C PRO A 83 -1.61 7.19 13.02
N ARG A 84 -1.57 7.86 11.87
CA ARG A 84 -2.71 8.20 11.02
C ARG A 84 -2.31 8.05 9.56
N ALA A 85 -3.28 7.87 8.68
CA ALA A 85 -3.09 7.64 7.27
C ALA A 85 -3.69 8.76 6.40
N THR A 86 -3.07 8.99 5.24
CA THR A 86 -3.63 9.85 4.19
C THR A 86 -4.84 9.17 3.53
N ALA A 87 -5.62 9.92 2.76
CA ALA A 87 -6.69 9.34 1.94
C ALA A 87 -6.15 8.33 0.91
N SER A 88 -5.02 8.66 0.26
CA SER A 88 -4.36 7.78 -0.71
C SER A 88 -3.88 6.47 -0.09
N GLU A 89 -3.34 6.51 1.13
CA GLU A 89 -2.89 5.32 1.85
C GLU A 89 -4.06 4.39 2.20
N THR A 90 -5.18 4.95 2.68
CA THR A 90 -6.38 4.17 2.96
C THR A 90 -6.99 3.60 1.68
N ALA A 91 -7.00 4.35 0.58
CA ALA A 91 -7.42 3.86 -0.72
C ALA A 91 -6.54 2.70 -1.20
N PHE A 92 -5.21 2.83 -1.08
CA PHE A 92 -4.25 1.78 -1.40
C PHE A 92 -4.52 0.48 -0.63
N LEU A 93 -4.72 0.56 0.69
CA LEU A 93 -5.05 -0.62 1.50
C LEU A 93 -6.40 -1.24 1.12
N THR A 94 -7.39 -0.40 0.83
CA THR A 94 -8.71 -0.86 0.37
C THR A 94 -8.62 -1.58 -0.97
N ILE A 95 -7.77 -1.10 -1.89
CA ILE A 95 -7.50 -1.77 -3.17
C ILE A 95 -6.92 -3.15 -2.92
N LEU A 96 -5.88 -3.28 -2.08
CA LEU A 96 -5.28 -4.58 -1.77
C LEU A 96 -6.27 -5.55 -1.11
N ALA A 97 -7.07 -5.09 -0.15
CA ALA A 97 -8.08 -5.91 0.52
C ALA A 97 -9.20 -6.40 -0.42
N ARG A 98 -9.45 -5.69 -1.52
CA ARG A 98 -10.52 -5.99 -2.49
C ARG A 98 -10.02 -6.59 -3.80
N ALA A 99 -8.72 -6.61 -4.05
CA ALA A 99 -8.16 -6.97 -5.35
C ALA A 99 -8.55 -8.38 -5.81
N GLU A 100 -8.72 -9.33 -4.88
CA GLU A 100 -9.12 -10.71 -5.18
C GLU A 100 -10.64 -10.93 -5.07
N THR A 101 -11.31 -10.25 -4.14
CA THR A 101 -12.72 -10.52 -3.79
C THR A 101 -13.72 -9.60 -4.50
N ALA A 102 -13.29 -8.40 -4.89
CA ALA A 102 -14.12 -7.38 -5.54
C ALA A 102 -13.29 -6.58 -6.57
N PRO A 103 -12.79 -7.22 -7.64
CA PRO A 103 -11.83 -6.63 -8.57
C PRO A 103 -12.37 -5.38 -9.27
N GLU A 104 -13.66 -5.31 -9.58
CA GLU A 104 -14.29 -4.11 -10.17
C GLU A 104 -14.21 -2.90 -9.24
N THR A 105 -14.38 -3.10 -7.93
CA THR A 105 -14.24 -2.00 -6.97
C THR A 105 -12.77 -1.59 -6.82
N ALA A 106 -11.86 -2.56 -6.75
CA ALA A 106 -10.42 -2.30 -6.70
C ALA A 106 -9.94 -1.52 -7.94
N ARG A 107 -10.48 -1.87 -9.12
CA ARG A 107 -10.22 -1.18 -10.39
C ARG A 107 -10.65 0.29 -10.34
N LEU A 108 -11.86 0.59 -9.87
CA LEU A 108 -12.32 1.98 -9.76
C LEU A 108 -11.46 2.79 -8.79
N LEU A 109 -11.19 2.25 -7.60
CA LEU A 109 -10.36 2.92 -6.59
C LEU A 109 -8.92 3.14 -7.08
N LEU A 110 -8.32 2.16 -7.77
CA LEU A 110 -6.98 2.28 -8.31
C LEU A 110 -6.91 3.30 -9.45
N ALA A 111 -7.95 3.37 -10.27
CA ALA A 111 -8.04 4.38 -11.32
C ALA A 111 -8.14 5.80 -10.77
N ASP A 112 -8.83 5.98 -9.64
CA ASP A 112 -8.91 7.26 -8.94
C ASP A 112 -7.59 7.59 -8.23
N LEU A 113 -6.93 6.59 -7.62
CA LEU A 113 -5.62 6.75 -6.98
C LEU A 113 -4.52 7.17 -7.98
N LEU A 114 -4.51 6.57 -9.18
CA LEU A 114 -3.53 6.86 -10.23
C LEU A 114 -3.91 8.07 -11.10
N GLY A 115 -5.15 8.57 -11.00
CA GLY A 115 -5.61 9.71 -11.78
C GLY A 115 -5.92 9.42 -13.26
N HIS A 116 -6.00 8.14 -13.67
CA HIS A 116 -6.36 7.75 -15.04
C HIS A 116 -6.98 6.35 -15.12
N ARG A 117 -7.53 5.95 -16.28
CA ARG A 117 -8.22 4.66 -16.45
C ARG A 117 -7.38 3.50 -17.00
N ARG A 118 -6.13 3.73 -17.45
CA ARG A 118 -5.23 2.68 -17.99
C ARG A 118 -4.46 1.97 -16.87
N ILE A 119 -5.16 1.19 -16.06
CA ILE A 119 -4.60 0.66 -14.79
C ILE A 119 -4.30 -0.83 -14.78
N ASP A 120 -4.46 -1.54 -15.90
CA ASP A 120 -4.49 -3.01 -15.89
C ASP A 120 -3.18 -3.64 -15.38
N GLY A 121 -2.03 -3.03 -15.67
CA GLY A 121 -0.73 -3.46 -15.14
C GLY A 121 -0.63 -3.27 -13.62
N ALA A 122 -0.94 -2.08 -13.11
CA ALA A 122 -0.95 -1.79 -11.68
C ALA A 122 -2.01 -2.60 -10.92
N LEU A 123 -3.14 -2.91 -11.54
CA LEU A 123 -4.17 -3.76 -10.95
C LEU A 123 -3.67 -5.20 -10.83
N ALA A 124 -3.03 -5.73 -11.89
CA ALA A 124 -2.45 -7.07 -11.87
C ALA A 124 -1.37 -7.21 -10.79
N SER A 125 -0.49 -6.21 -10.62
CA SER A 125 0.50 -6.24 -9.54
C SER A 125 -0.12 -6.06 -8.15
N ALA A 126 -1.19 -5.27 -8.01
CA ALA A 126 -1.94 -5.16 -6.75
C ALA A 126 -2.58 -6.49 -6.35
N THR A 127 -3.24 -7.17 -7.29
CA THR A 127 -3.81 -8.50 -7.08
C THR A 127 -2.72 -9.53 -6.76
N ALA A 128 -1.56 -9.47 -7.42
CA ALA A 128 -0.45 -10.36 -7.13
C ALA A 128 0.10 -10.18 -5.70
N VAL A 129 0.16 -8.93 -5.20
CA VAL A 129 0.54 -8.65 -3.80
C VAL A 129 -0.50 -9.23 -2.83
N ALA A 130 -1.79 -8.98 -3.07
CA ALA A 130 -2.87 -9.53 -2.24
C ALA A 130 -2.80 -11.06 -2.16
N ALA A 131 -2.67 -11.72 -3.31
CA ALA A 131 -2.53 -13.17 -3.40
C ALA A 131 -1.27 -13.68 -2.68
N ALA A 132 -0.14 -12.98 -2.78
CA ALA A 132 1.08 -13.38 -2.08
C ALA A 132 0.97 -13.27 -0.55
N PHE A 133 0.19 -12.30 -0.06
CA PHE A 133 -0.17 -12.18 1.35
C PHE A 133 -1.08 -13.35 1.78
N ALA A 134 -2.11 -13.65 0.99
CA ALA A 134 -3.04 -14.75 1.26
C ALA A 134 -2.34 -16.13 1.23
N ASP A 135 -1.50 -16.39 0.23
CA ASP A 135 -0.72 -17.62 0.08
C ASP A 135 0.23 -17.87 1.27
N ALA A 136 0.69 -16.79 1.91
CA ALA A 136 1.50 -16.86 3.12
C ALA A 136 0.67 -16.95 4.43
N GLY A 137 -0.64 -17.17 4.32
CA GLY A 137 -1.56 -17.25 5.45
C GLY A 137 -1.84 -15.91 6.13
N ARG A 138 -1.57 -14.79 5.44
CA ARG A 138 -1.66 -13.43 5.98
C ARG A 138 -2.49 -12.51 5.07
N PRO A 139 -3.77 -12.82 4.78
CA PRO A 139 -4.60 -11.98 3.93
C PRO A 139 -4.72 -10.55 4.52
N ILE A 140 -4.82 -9.56 3.63
CA ILE A 140 -4.97 -8.15 4.00
C ILE A 140 -6.46 -7.86 4.22
N GLY A 141 -6.81 -7.40 5.42
CA GLY A 141 -8.17 -6.98 5.76
C GLY A 141 -8.43 -5.51 5.43
N ALA A 142 -9.70 -5.17 5.20
CA ALA A 142 -10.19 -3.80 5.10
C ALA A 142 -10.44 -3.19 6.50
#